data_AF-A0A6N7ZPP8-F1
#
_entry.id   AF-A0A6N7ZPP8-F1
#
_cell.length_a   1.000
_cell.length_b   1.000
_cell.length_c   1.000
_cell.angle_alpha   90.00
_cell.angle_beta   90.00
_cell.angle_gamma   90.00
#
_symmetry.space_group_name_H-M   'P 1'
#
loop_
_entity.id
_entity.type
_entity.pdbx_description
1 polymer ?
#
loop_
_entity_poly.entity_id
_entity_poly.type
_entity_poly.pdbx_seq_one_letter_code
_entity_poly.pdbx_strand_id
1 'polypeptide(L)'
;MPNASIPETTGPSFVRKSVGNITSFPQIHRERIKDVIDEARSTMEEAGVSLKDARFPFILHHERMKSAFRTGGLRLTHSEIYALLSLWAAERGEPDDYAWQVVGGALDLLRVRGEVVPEDVRSHVDRVYGSGDFLEFCRSRLASASERKKS
;
A
#
# COMPACT_ATOMS: atom_id res chain seq x y z
N MET A 1 -3.16 32.28 2.07
CA MET A 1 -3.03 30.81 2.10
C MET A 1 -2.51 30.41 3.48
N PRO A 2 -3.26 29.65 4.30
CA PRO A 2 -2.70 29.14 5.54
C PRO A 2 -1.93 27.85 5.26
N ASN A 3 -0.62 27.90 5.51
CA ASN A 3 0.28 26.76 5.49
C ASN A 3 0.01 25.95 6.76
N ALA A 4 -0.78 24.88 6.66
CA ALA A 4 -1.11 24.03 7.80
C ALA A 4 0.13 23.20 8.17
N SER A 5 0.88 23.65 9.17
CA SER A 5 1.96 22.89 9.79
C SER A 5 1.40 21.58 10.36
N ILE A 6 1.84 20.46 9.78
CA ILE A 6 1.55 19.12 10.29
C ILE A 6 2.38 18.95 11.58
N PRO A 7 1.77 18.59 12.72
CA PRO A 7 2.50 18.45 13.98
C PRO A 7 3.54 17.33 13.89
N GLU A 8 4.82 17.69 14.08
CA GLU A 8 5.94 16.79 14.31
C GLU A 8 5.72 16.03 15.62
N THR A 9 5.07 14.86 15.57
CA THR A 9 5.19 13.71 16.49
C THR A 9 3.95 12.82 16.40
N THR A 10 3.73 12.20 15.24
CA THR A 10 2.79 11.08 15.11
C THR A 10 3.54 9.78 15.44
N GLY A 11 3.58 9.43 16.72
CA GLY A 11 4.16 8.17 17.17
C GLY A 11 3.31 6.94 16.81
N PRO A 12 3.85 5.71 16.93
CA PRO A 12 3.24 4.43 16.48
C PRO A 12 1.86 4.08 17.09
N SER A 13 1.38 4.86 18.05
CA SER A 13 0.10 4.66 18.75
C SER A 13 -1.12 5.17 17.95
N PHE A 14 -0.90 6.03 16.95
CA PHE A 14 -1.95 6.77 16.24
C PHE A 14 -2.80 5.90 15.31
N VAL A 15 -2.15 5.05 14.51
CA VAL A 15 -2.85 4.21 13.52
C VAL A 15 -3.61 3.08 14.21
N ARG A 16 -3.08 2.51 15.30
CA ARG A 16 -3.79 1.47 16.08
C ARG A 16 -5.14 1.93 16.62
N LYS A 17 -5.28 3.20 17.04
CA LYS A 17 -6.57 3.75 17.51
C LYS A 17 -7.54 4.07 16.37
N SER A 18 -7.01 4.36 15.18
CA SER A 18 -7.80 4.84 14.04
C SER A 18 -8.31 3.70 13.15
N VAL A 19 -7.62 2.56 13.15
CA VAL A 19 -7.92 1.42 12.27
C VAL A 19 -8.83 0.37 12.93
N GLY A 20 -9.06 0.47 14.25
CA GLY A 20 -9.84 -0.53 14.99
C GLY A 20 -9.17 -1.92 15.00
N ASN A 21 -9.86 -2.93 15.53
CA ASN A 21 -9.43 -4.34 15.55
C ASN A 21 -9.57 -5.02 14.18
N ILE A 22 -9.29 -4.32 13.07
CA ILE A 22 -9.36 -4.91 11.73
C ILE A 22 -8.01 -5.58 11.45
N THR A 23 -7.89 -6.84 11.85
CA THR A 23 -6.65 -7.62 11.70
C THR A 23 -6.82 -8.84 10.79
N SER A 24 -8.01 -9.05 10.20
CA SER A 24 -8.35 -10.35 9.62
C SER A 24 -8.59 -10.37 8.11
N PHE A 25 -8.70 -9.24 7.41
CA PHE A 25 -9.05 -9.25 5.97
C PHE A 25 -8.11 -10.13 5.12
N PRO A 26 -6.78 -9.91 5.10
CA PRO A 26 -5.88 -10.77 4.32
C PRO A 26 -5.78 -12.20 4.86
N GLN A 27 -6.16 -12.46 6.11
CA GLN A 27 -6.12 -13.82 6.67
C GLN A 27 -7.26 -14.68 6.12
N ILE A 28 -8.45 -14.10 5.94
CA ILE A 28 -9.62 -14.79 5.41
C ILE A 28 -9.43 -15.12 3.92
N HIS A 29 -8.74 -14.26 3.18
CA HIS A 29 -8.56 -14.40 1.73
C HIS A 29 -7.14 -14.80 1.31
N ARG A 30 -6.40 -15.47 2.20
CA ARG A 30 -4.97 -15.73 2.02
C ARG A 30 -4.64 -16.46 0.74
N GLU A 31 -5.43 -17.48 0.38
CA GLU A 31 -5.21 -18.27 -0.84
C GLU A 31 -5.40 -17.43 -2.09
N ARG A 32 -6.52 -16.71 -2.19
CA ARG A 32 -6.78 -15.83 -3.34
C ARG A 32 -5.73 -14.74 -3.51
N ILE A 33 -5.32 -14.10 -2.41
CA ILE A 33 -4.26 -13.09 -2.43
C ILE A 33 -2.94 -13.70 -2.92
N LYS A 34 -2.61 -14.92 -2.46
CA LYS A 34 -1.41 -15.62 -2.90
C LYS A 34 -1.46 -15.91 -4.41
N ASP A 35 -2.58 -16.39 -4.93
CA ASP A 35 -2.71 -16.74 -6.34
C ASP A 35 -2.48 -15.52 -7.25
N VAL A 36 -3.07 -14.37 -6.92
CA VAL A 36 -2.86 -13.12 -7.67
C VAL A 36 -1.40 -12.66 -7.61
N ILE A 37 -0.75 -12.82 -6.45
CA ILE A 37 0.67 -12.46 -6.29
C ILE A 37 1.59 -13.38 -7.10
N ASP A 38 1.30 -14.68 -7.11
CA ASP A 38 2.07 -15.66 -7.87
C ASP A 38 1.89 -15.46 -9.38
N GLU A 39 0.68 -15.15 -9.83
CA GLU A 39 0.40 -14.75 -11.22
C GLU A 39 1.23 -13.53 -11.62
N ALA A 40 1.13 -12.43 -10.85
CA ALA A 40 1.89 -11.22 -11.12
C ALA A 40 3.41 -11.46 -11.10
N ARG A 41 3.90 -12.32 -10.21
CA ARG A 41 5.30 -12.71 -10.15
C ARG A 41 5.72 -13.46 -11.41
N SER A 42 4.98 -14.50 -11.81
CA SER A 42 5.29 -15.30 -13.00
C SER A 42 5.43 -14.41 -14.22
N THR A 43 4.47 -13.51 -14.44
CA THR A 43 4.49 -12.59 -15.59
C THR A 43 5.70 -11.65 -15.56
N MET A 44 6.10 -11.16 -14.39
CA MET A 44 7.29 -10.30 -14.25
C MET A 44 8.57 -11.08 -14.54
N GLU A 45 8.69 -12.31 -14.06
CA GLU A 45 9.86 -13.17 -14.27
C GLU A 45 9.97 -13.63 -15.72
N GLU A 46 8.86 -13.98 -16.38
CA GLU A 46 8.78 -14.31 -17.81
C GLU A 46 9.22 -13.14 -18.70
N ALA A 47 8.97 -11.91 -18.28
CA ALA A 47 9.45 -10.71 -18.96
C ALA A 47 10.91 -10.35 -18.65
N GLY A 48 11.62 -11.17 -17.89
CA GLY A 48 13.03 -10.98 -17.56
C GLY A 48 13.29 -10.03 -16.38
N VAL A 49 12.26 -9.65 -15.62
CA VAL A 49 12.46 -8.85 -14.40
C VAL A 49 12.92 -9.75 -13.26
N SER A 50 14.13 -9.51 -12.75
CA SER A 50 14.67 -10.29 -11.64
C SER A 50 14.05 -9.86 -10.31
N LEU A 51 12.96 -10.52 -9.93
CA LEU A 51 12.34 -10.37 -8.62
C LEU A 51 13.10 -11.20 -7.58
N LYS A 52 14.22 -10.69 -7.05
CA LYS A 52 14.97 -11.38 -5.97
C LYS A 52 14.00 -11.89 -4.89
N ASP A 53 13.92 -13.20 -4.75
CA ASP A 53 12.68 -13.95 -4.48
C ASP A 53 11.84 -13.53 -3.27
N ALA A 54 12.41 -12.96 -2.21
CA ALA A 54 11.68 -12.76 -0.96
C ALA A 54 11.03 -11.38 -0.77
N ARG A 55 11.26 -10.41 -1.68
CA ARG A 55 10.84 -9.01 -1.43
C ARG A 55 9.57 -8.59 -2.16
N PHE A 56 9.22 -9.25 -3.25
CA PHE A 56 8.03 -8.93 -4.03
C PHE A 56 6.77 -9.63 -3.48
N PRO A 57 5.61 -8.96 -3.45
CA PRO A 57 5.41 -7.51 -3.68
C PRO A 57 5.46 -6.72 -2.35
N PHE A 58 5.29 -7.38 -1.20
CA PHE A 58 5.07 -6.72 0.08
C PHE A 58 6.20 -5.79 0.54
N ILE A 59 7.46 -6.24 0.49
CA ILE A 59 8.57 -5.39 0.97
C ILE A 59 8.71 -4.17 0.07
N LEU A 60 8.60 -4.35 -1.24
CA LEU A 60 8.69 -3.25 -2.21
C LEU A 60 7.53 -2.26 -2.06
N HIS A 61 6.30 -2.74 -1.89
CA HIS A 61 5.14 -1.91 -1.57
C HIS A 61 5.36 -1.06 -0.32
N HIS A 62 5.83 -1.69 0.77
CA HIS A 62 6.08 -0.98 2.02
C HIS A 62 7.20 0.05 1.89
N GLU A 63 8.27 -0.26 1.16
CA GLU A 63 9.32 0.72 0.84
C GLU A 63 8.76 1.92 0.06
N ARG A 64 7.91 1.67 -0.95
CA ARG A 64 7.23 2.72 -1.72
C ARG A 64 6.36 3.61 -0.85
N MET A 65 5.53 3.02 0.01
CA MET A 65 4.65 3.75 0.92
C MET A 65 5.44 4.58 1.92
N LYS A 66 6.47 3.99 2.55
CA LYS A 66 7.35 4.72 3.48
C LYS A 66 8.02 5.92 2.79
N SER A 67 8.46 5.76 1.54
CA SER A 67 9.02 6.85 0.75
C SER A 67 7.98 7.95 0.49
N ALA A 68 6.76 7.59 0.08
CA ALA A 68 5.67 8.51 -0.22
C ALA A 68 5.29 9.38 0.99
N PHE A 69 5.11 8.78 2.16
CA PHE A 69 4.72 9.49 3.38
C PHE A 69 5.86 10.33 3.96
N ARG A 70 7.11 9.88 3.80
CA ARG A 70 8.28 10.63 4.27
C ARG A 70 8.39 11.98 3.58
N THR A 71 8.10 12.06 2.29
CA THR A 71 8.06 13.34 1.55
C THR A 71 7.02 14.31 2.12
N GLY A 72 5.94 13.80 2.72
CA GLY A 72 4.93 14.59 3.42
C GLY A 72 5.20 14.82 4.92
N GLY A 73 6.42 14.53 5.40
CA GLY A 73 6.81 14.68 6.81
C GLY A 73 6.32 13.58 7.74
N LEU A 74 5.62 12.55 7.24
CA LEU A 74 5.07 11.47 8.02
C LEU A 74 5.96 10.22 7.95
N ARG A 75 6.22 9.60 9.11
CA ARG A 75 7.02 8.37 9.21
C ARG A 75 6.14 7.20 9.63
N LEU A 76 5.61 6.48 8.66
CA LEU A 76 4.84 5.26 8.92
C LEU A 76 5.76 4.05 9.14
N THR A 77 5.41 3.23 10.12
CA THR A 77 5.99 1.91 10.36
C THR A 77 5.37 0.86 9.43
N HIS A 78 5.98 -0.33 9.38
CA HIS A 78 5.47 -1.42 8.55
C HIS A 78 4.07 -1.85 9.00
N SER A 79 3.87 -2.03 10.30
CA SER A 79 2.57 -2.43 10.87
C SER A 79 1.47 -1.41 10.60
N GLU A 80 1.80 -0.12 10.54
CA GLU A 80 0.84 0.94 10.21
C GLU A 80 0.39 0.89 8.76
N ILE A 81 1.32 0.67 7.83
CA ILE A 81 1.01 0.50 6.41
C ILE A 81 0.16 -0.76 6.21
N TYR A 82 0.52 -1.86 6.86
CA TYR A 82 -0.26 -3.10 6.83
C TYR A 82 -1.69 -2.91 7.36
N ALA A 83 -1.85 -2.18 8.46
CA ALA A 83 -3.16 -1.88 9.03
C ALA A 83 -4.01 -1.02 8.08
N LEU A 84 -3.42 0.03 7.51
CA LEU A 84 -4.10 0.89 6.53
C LEU A 84 -4.51 0.11 5.28
N LEU A 85 -3.64 -0.77 4.77
CA LEU A 85 -3.93 -1.63 3.63
C LEU A 85 -5.06 -2.62 3.94
N SER A 86 -5.04 -3.22 5.14
CA SER A 86 -6.08 -4.17 5.56
C SER A 86 -7.45 -3.49 5.71
N LEU A 87 -7.49 -2.28 6.26
CA LEU A 87 -8.70 -1.48 6.36
C LEU A 87 -9.22 -1.07 4.98
N TRP A 88 -8.33 -0.56 4.13
CA TRP A 88 -8.69 -0.16 2.77
C TRP A 88 -9.32 -1.31 2.00
N ALA A 89 -8.71 -2.50 2.04
CA ALA A 89 -9.26 -3.67 1.37
C ALA A 89 -10.59 -4.14 1.99
N ALA A 90 -10.71 -4.07 3.32
CA ALA A 90 -11.96 -4.40 4.01
C ALA A 90 -13.12 -3.46 3.62
N GLU A 91 -12.84 -2.17 3.38
CA GLU A 91 -13.86 -1.21 2.92
C GLU A 91 -14.34 -1.49 1.50
N ARG A 92 -13.49 -2.13 0.68
CA ARG A 92 -13.82 -2.48 -0.70
C ARG A 92 -14.48 -3.84 -0.83
N GLY A 93 -14.15 -4.77 0.06
CA GLY A 93 -14.73 -6.12 0.10
C GLY A 93 -14.17 -7.10 -0.92
N GLU A 94 -13.28 -6.66 -1.82
CA GLU A 94 -12.71 -7.49 -2.87
C GLU A 94 -11.28 -7.95 -2.51
N PRO A 95 -11.01 -9.26 -2.40
CA PRO A 95 -9.68 -9.76 -2.06
C PRO A 95 -8.60 -9.43 -3.07
N ASP A 96 -8.98 -9.39 -4.35
CA ASP A 96 -8.08 -9.09 -5.46
C ASP A 96 -7.56 -7.66 -5.36
N ASP A 97 -8.37 -6.73 -4.85
CA ASP A 97 -7.99 -5.34 -4.65
C ASP A 97 -6.80 -5.24 -3.68
N TYR A 98 -6.80 -6.02 -2.59
CA TYR A 98 -5.66 -6.10 -1.68
C TYR A 98 -4.39 -6.54 -2.41
N ALA A 99 -4.46 -7.62 -3.18
CA ALA A 99 -3.30 -8.18 -3.85
C ALA A 99 -2.75 -7.22 -4.93
N TRP A 100 -3.63 -6.71 -5.79
CA TRP A 100 -3.27 -5.77 -6.85
C TRP A 100 -2.76 -4.43 -6.31
N GLN A 101 -3.25 -3.97 -5.16
CA GLN A 101 -2.72 -2.78 -4.52
C GLN A 101 -1.27 -2.95 -4.05
N VAL A 102 -0.94 -4.12 -3.48
CA VAL A 102 0.44 -4.42 -3.07
C VAL A 102 1.34 -4.55 -4.30
N VAL A 103 0.87 -5.24 -5.34
CA VAL A 103 1.59 -5.36 -6.62
C VAL A 103 1.82 -3.97 -7.22
N GLY A 104 0.79 -3.13 -7.35
CA GLY A 104 0.90 -1.79 -7.92
C GLY A 104 1.92 -0.91 -7.19
N GLY A 105 1.91 -0.89 -5.85
CA GLY A 105 2.92 -0.14 -5.09
C GLY A 105 4.34 -0.71 -5.24
N ALA A 106 4.50 -2.01 -5.45
CA ALA A 106 5.78 -2.61 -5.77
C ALA A 106 6.27 -2.19 -7.17
N LEU A 107 5.39 -2.23 -8.18
CA LEU A 107 5.70 -1.80 -9.55
C LEU A 107 6.09 -0.32 -9.61
N ASP A 108 5.39 0.53 -8.87
CA ASP A 108 5.73 1.94 -8.72
C ASP A 108 7.19 2.14 -8.28
N LEU A 109 7.66 1.35 -7.30
CA LEU A 109 9.04 1.41 -6.83
C LEU A 109 10.04 0.89 -7.86
N LEU A 110 9.69 -0.21 -8.55
CA LEU A 110 10.51 -0.79 -9.62
C LEU A 110 10.67 0.21 -10.77
N ARG A 111 9.60 0.90 -11.18
CA ARG A 111 9.63 1.97 -12.18
C ARG A 111 10.55 3.12 -11.77
N VAL A 112 10.49 3.55 -10.50
CA VAL A 112 11.40 4.58 -9.97
C VAL A 112 12.87 4.11 -9.98
N ARG A 113 13.13 2.80 -9.88
CA ARG A 113 14.46 2.20 -10.00
C ARG A 113 14.91 1.98 -11.45
N GLY A 114 14.08 2.27 -12.44
CA GLY A 114 14.38 2.09 -13.86
C GLY A 114 14.10 0.69 -14.40
N GLU A 115 13.43 -0.17 -13.63
CA GLU A 115 13.04 -1.51 -14.09
C GLU A 115 11.89 -1.42 -15.09
N VAL A 116 11.94 -2.26 -16.13
CA VAL A 116 10.88 -2.36 -17.13
C VAL A 116 9.75 -3.21 -16.57
N VAL A 117 8.54 -2.65 -16.49
CA VAL A 117 7.34 -3.37 -16.05
C VAL A 117 6.56 -3.84 -17.30
N PRO A 118 6.19 -5.13 -17.39
CA PRO A 118 5.44 -5.66 -18.54
C PRO A 118 4.07 -5.01 -18.69
N GLU A 119 3.62 -4.85 -19.93
CA GLU A 119 2.34 -4.22 -20.26
C GLU A 119 1.16 -4.92 -19.60
N ASP A 120 1.19 -6.25 -19.55
CA ASP A 120 0.08 -7.05 -19.01
C ASP A 120 -0.10 -6.76 -17.52
N VAL A 121 0.99 -6.84 -16.74
CA VAL A 121 0.96 -6.53 -15.30
C VAL A 121 0.57 -5.07 -15.07
N ARG A 122 1.05 -4.16 -15.90
CA ARG A 122 0.68 -2.74 -15.83
C ARG A 122 -0.81 -2.54 -16.11
N SER A 123 -1.35 -3.18 -17.13
CA SER A 123 -2.76 -3.08 -17.52
C SER A 123 -3.67 -3.64 -16.43
N HIS A 124 -3.27 -4.74 -15.79
CA HIS A 124 -3.98 -5.29 -14.63
C HIS A 124 -3.96 -4.31 -13.44
N VAL A 125 -2.81 -3.73 -13.14
CA VAL A 125 -2.71 -2.70 -12.09
C VAL A 125 -3.55 -1.48 -12.46
N ASP A 126 -3.44 -0.94 -13.67
CA ASP A 126 -4.18 0.26 -14.11
C ASP A 126 -5.70 0.04 -14.15
N ARG A 127 -6.15 -1.18 -14.46
CA ARG A 127 -7.58 -1.58 -14.43
C ARG A 127 -8.13 -1.59 -13.01
N VAL A 128 -7.30 -1.99 -12.05
CA VAL A 128 -7.68 -2.13 -10.64
C VAL A 128 -7.46 -0.79 -9.93
N TYR A 129 -6.40 -0.03 -10.25
CA TYR A 129 -6.00 1.26 -9.68
C TYR A 129 -5.05 2.11 -10.54
N GLY A 130 -5.25 3.43 -10.50
CA GLY A 130 -4.13 4.35 -10.41
C GLY A 130 -3.62 4.39 -8.95
N SER A 131 -2.32 4.21 -8.71
CA SER A 131 -1.69 4.13 -7.36
C SER A 131 -1.98 5.32 -6.40
N GLY A 132 -2.67 6.35 -6.88
CA GLY A 132 -3.19 7.46 -6.10
C GLY A 132 -4.33 7.11 -5.13
N ASP A 133 -5.21 6.15 -5.45
CA ASP A 133 -6.42 5.89 -4.65
C ASP A 133 -6.09 5.48 -3.20
N PHE A 134 -5.22 4.48 -3.03
CA PHE A 134 -4.79 4.06 -1.69
C PHE A 134 -4.01 5.14 -0.94
N LEU A 135 -3.18 5.95 -1.64
CA LEU A 135 -2.45 7.04 -1.01
C LEU A 135 -3.38 8.15 -0.52
N GLU A 136 -4.41 8.49 -1.32
CA GLU A 136 -5.45 9.44 -0.94
C GLU A 136 -6.28 8.91 0.23
N PHE A 137 -6.69 7.65 0.18
CA PHE A 137 -7.34 6.95 1.29
C PHE A 137 -6.53 7.09 2.58
N CYS A 138 -5.24 6.73 2.53
CA CYS A 138 -4.37 6.81 3.69
C CYS A 138 -4.27 8.24 4.23
N ARG A 139 -4.09 9.25 3.36
CA ARG A 139 -4.04 10.66 3.77
C ARG A 139 -5.35 11.10 4.45
N SER A 140 -6.50 10.73 3.88
CA SER A 140 -7.81 11.05 4.43
C SER A 140 -8.01 10.45 5.84
N ARG A 141 -7.64 9.17 6.02
CA ARG A 141 -7.71 8.49 7.33
C ARG A 141 -6.80 9.12 8.37
N LEU A 142 -5.57 9.48 7.97
CA LEU A 142 -4.60 10.12 8.87
C LEU A 142 -4.99 11.57 9.22
N ALA A 143 -5.62 12.31 8.30
CA ALA A 143 -6.14 13.65 8.57
C ALA A 143 -7.31 13.61 9.56
N SER A 144 -8.31 12.76 9.29
CA SER A 144 -9.51 12.59 10.14
C SER A 144 -9.18 12.14 11.57
N ALA A 145 -8.10 11.39 11.75
CA ALA A 145 -7.64 10.97 13.06
C ALA A 145 -6.89 12.11 13.82
N SER A 146 -6.28 13.06 13.10
CA SER A 146 -5.59 14.21 13.68
C SER A 146 -6.57 15.26 14.21
N GLU A 147 -7.71 15.45 13.55
CA GLU A 147 -8.74 16.42 13.94
C GLU A 147 -9.48 16.02 15.22
N ARG A 148 -9.79 14.73 15.39
CA ARG A 148 -10.40 14.16 16.61
C ARG A 148 -9.58 14.35 17.88
N LYS A 149 -8.31 14.75 17.77
CA LYS A 149 -7.43 15.05 18.92
C LYS A 149 -7.49 16.52 19.36
N LYS A 150 -8.01 17.41 18.50
CA LYS A 150 -8.11 18.85 18.78
C LYS A 150 -9.46 19.25 19.39
N SER A 151 -10.46 18.39 19.28
CA SER A 151 -11.76 18.50 19.96
C SER A 151 -11.71 17.83 21.32
#